data_AF-A0A816RNY2-F1
#
_entry.id   AF-A0A816RNY2-F1
#
_cell.length_a   1.000
_cell.length_b   1.000
_cell.length_c   1.000
_cell.angle_alpha   90.00
_cell.angle_beta   90.00
_cell.angle_gamma   90.00
#
_symmetry.space_group_name_H-M   'P 1'
#
loop_
_entity.id
_entity.type
_entity.pdbx_description
1 polymer ?
#
loop_
_entity_poly.entity_id
_entity_poly.type
_entity_poly.pdbx_seq_one_letter_code
_entity_poly.pdbx_strand_id
1 'polypeptide(L)'
;KWLHFNLYGDWLKSISFYTAFSRLILILKALHVNNDRAKMILKLDKTTIIEIHHTCPTLTNDEWIKVDVSWNDLILADYDKKNNVNVASLTQSEFRDIILGMEISVASDQRRQIAEIEKQSKHTSQLSGTTTETVSKHGDRIITATTTISATNLHLRTNHIYVSSNDVKETGYRYILPKNILKRLIIISHLHAQVRQSIEIFENNTNLFNEIRCVVLTPQWSTRESVQLPNILPQPEYLKDMKPLHWIHTQLDELPQLSSQDITTHAKIMNDHASWDREKTIVITCSFTSGPASLKAYKLTPAG
;
A
#
# COMPACT_ATOMS: atom_id res chain seq x y z
N LYS A 1 13.26 2.67 -33.01
CA LYS A 1 12.52 1.42 -33.33
C LYS A 1 11.04 1.74 -33.23
N TRP A 2 10.27 1.60 -34.31
CA TRP A 2 8.84 1.88 -34.31
C TRP A 2 8.08 0.62 -33.87
N LEU A 3 7.10 0.79 -32.98
CA LEU A 3 6.24 -0.28 -32.51
C LEU A 3 4.80 0.07 -32.89
N HIS A 4 4.10 -0.87 -33.50
CA HIS A 4 2.69 -0.73 -33.87
C HIS A 4 1.83 -1.52 -32.89
N PHE A 5 0.83 -0.88 -32.30
CA PHE A 5 -0.09 -1.49 -31.34
C PHE A 5 -1.53 -1.09 -31.66
N ASN A 6 -2.44 -2.06 -31.52
CA ASN A 6 -3.88 -1.81 -31.53
C ASN A 6 -4.40 -1.81 -30.09
N LEU A 7 -4.80 -0.65 -29.58
CA LEU A 7 -5.28 -0.49 -28.20
C LEU A 7 -6.69 -1.05 -27.99
N TYR A 8 -7.49 -1.23 -29.04
CA TYR A 8 -8.84 -1.74 -28.95
C TYR A 8 -8.93 -3.27 -28.98
N GLY A 9 -7.84 -3.95 -29.34
CA GLY A 9 -7.86 -5.39 -29.64
C GLY A 9 -9.01 -5.72 -30.61
N ASP A 10 -9.93 -6.55 -30.14
CA ASP A 10 -11.08 -7.04 -30.91
C ASP A 10 -12.41 -6.31 -30.63
N TRP A 11 -12.43 -5.26 -29.80
CA TRP A 11 -13.68 -4.59 -29.41
C TRP A 11 -14.51 -4.10 -30.60
N LEU A 12 -13.87 -3.63 -31.68
CA LEU A 12 -14.56 -3.12 -32.86
C LEU A 12 -15.38 -4.20 -33.61
N LYS A 13 -15.23 -5.48 -33.28
CA LYS A 13 -16.08 -6.57 -33.81
C LYS A 13 -17.47 -6.59 -33.16
N SER A 14 -17.59 -6.15 -31.90
CA SER A 14 -18.81 -6.27 -31.10
C SER A 14 -19.40 -4.95 -30.63
N ILE A 15 -18.62 -3.86 -30.62
CA ILE A 15 -19.05 -2.54 -30.18
C ILE A 15 -18.63 -1.43 -31.15
N SER A 16 -19.33 -0.30 -31.08
CA SER A 16 -19.03 0.88 -31.91
C SER A 16 -17.68 1.51 -31.55
N PHE A 17 -17.09 2.26 -32.49
CA PHE A 17 -15.87 3.02 -32.24
C PHE A 17 -16.02 4.00 -31.06
N TYR A 18 -17.17 4.65 -30.95
CA TYR A 18 -17.46 5.56 -29.84
C TYR A 18 -17.38 4.84 -28.49
N THR A 19 -18.04 3.68 -28.38
CA THR A 19 -18.02 2.86 -27.17
C THR A 19 -16.61 2.34 -26.84
N ALA A 20 -15.87 1.89 -27.86
CA ALA A 20 -14.49 1.41 -27.69
C ALA A 20 -13.55 2.53 -27.20
N PHE A 21 -13.70 3.74 -27.75
CA PHE A 21 -12.95 4.89 -27.31
C PHE A 21 -13.32 5.31 -25.88
N SER A 22 -14.61 5.37 -25.55
CA SER A 22 -15.08 5.66 -24.18
C SER A 22 -14.52 4.66 -23.15
N ARG A 23 -14.50 3.36 -23.48
CA ARG A 23 -13.89 2.32 -22.62
C ARG A 23 -12.39 2.54 -22.45
N LEU A 24 -11.67 2.87 -23.53
CA LEU A 24 -10.23 3.14 -23.45
C LEU A 24 -9.93 4.32 -22.51
N ILE A 25 -10.68 5.42 -22.62
CA ILE A 25 -10.52 6.57 -21.72
C ILE A 25 -10.81 6.18 -20.28
N LEU A 26 -11.84 5.38 -20.05
CA LEU A 26 -12.19 4.89 -18.71
C LEU A 26 -11.05 4.06 -18.10
N ILE A 27 -10.45 3.16 -18.88
CA ILE A 27 -9.28 2.36 -18.48
C ILE A 27 -8.12 3.27 -18.07
N LEU A 28 -7.76 4.22 -18.93
CA LEU A 28 -6.63 5.12 -18.70
C LEU A 28 -6.87 5.98 -17.46
N LYS A 29 -8.09 6.49 -17.27
CA LYS A 29 -8.46 7.29 -16.11
C LYS A 29 -8.44 6.47 -14.81
N ALA A 30 -9.00 5.26 -14.82
CA ALA A 30 -8.99 4.38 -13.65
C ALA A 30 -7.57 3.98 -13.26
N LEU A 31 -6.71 3.66 -14.24
CA LEU A 31 -5.29 3.36 -14.01
C LEU A 31 -4.50 4.55 -13.47
N HIS A 32 -4.89 5.77 -13.83
CA HIS A 32 -4.30 7.00 -13.31
C HIS A 32 -4.76 7.31 -11.88
N VAL A 33 -6.05 7.11 -11.59
CA VAL A 33 -6.65 7.34 -10.27
C VAL A 33 -6.15 6.34 -9.23
N ASN A 34 -6.25 5.04 -9.53
CA ASN A 34 -5.79 3.99 -8.64
C ASN A 34 -5.34 2.77 -9.45
N ASN A 35 -4.05 2.74 -9.76
CA ASN A 35 -3.45 1.72 -10.61
C ASN A 35 -3.68 0.29 -10.09
N ASP A 36 -3.55 0.10 -8.77
CA ASP A 36 -3.64 -1.21 -8.14
C ASP A 36 -5.07 -1.77 -8.19
N ARG A 37 -6.05 -0.96 -7.80
CA ARG A 37 -7.47 -1.36 -7.84
C ARG A 37 -7.97 -1.51 -9.28
N ALA A 38 -7.59 -0.62 -10.19
CA ALA A 38 -7.99 -0.71 -11.59
C ALA A 38 -7.48 -2.01 -12.25
N LYS A 39 -6.24 -2.42 -11.94
CA LYS A 39 -5.69 -3.72 -12.39
C LYS A 39 -6.34 -4.92 -11.71
N MET A 40 -6.76 -4.78 -10.45
CA MET A 40 -7.50 -5.84 -9.76
C MET A 40 -8.86 -6.07 -10.41
N ILE A 41 -9.55 -4.99 -10.79
CA ILE A 41 -10.82 -5.06 -11.54
C ILE A 41 -10.63 -5.74 -12.91
N LEU A 42 -9.48 -5.58 -13.58
CA LEU A 42 -9.19 -6.30 -14.84
C LEU A 42 -9.01 -7.81 -14.69
N LYS A 43 -8.63 -8.26 -13.49
CA LYS A 43 -8.35 -9.67 -13.19
C LYS A 43 -9.52 -10.28 -12.41
N LEU A 44 -10.70 -10.25 -13.01
CA LEU A 44 -11.94 -10.74 -12.38
C LEU A 44 -11.87 -12.23 -11.99
N ASP A 45 -11.06 -13.04 -12.70
CA ASP A 45 -10.89 -14.45 -12.38
C ASP A 45 -9.48 -14.97 -12.71
N LYS A 46 -9.06 -16.08 -12.09
CA LYS A 46 -7.79 -16.78 -12.40
C LYS A 46 -7.76 -17.34 -13.84
N THR A 47 -8.94 -17.45 -14.46
CA THR A 47 -9.16 -17.99 -15.81
C THR A 47 -9.04 -16.93 -16.90
N THR A 48 -8.94 -15.64 -16.57
CA THR A 48 -8.89 -14.56 -17.55
C THR A 48 -7.56 -14.56 -18.30
N ILE A 49 -7.59 -14.87 -19.60
CA ILE A 49 -6.42 -14.92 -20.48
C ILE A 49 -6.27 -13.58 -21.22
N ILE A 50 -5.04 -13.10 -21.31
CA ILE A 50 -4.66 -12.00 -22.21
C ILE A 50 -3.92 -12.65 -23.39
N GLU A 51 -4.45 -12.49 -24.59
CA GLU A 51 -3.82 -13.00 -25.80
C GLU A 51 -2.51 -12.24 -26.11
N ILE A 52 -1.56 -12.91 -26.75
CA ILE A 52 -0.21 -12.39 -27.02
C ILE A 52 -0.23 -11.05 -27.78
N HIS A 53 -1.26 -10.82 -28.60
CA HIS A 53 -1.41 -9.63 -29.44
C HIS A 53 -2.39 -8.59 -28.87
N HIS A 54 -3.00 -8.86 -27.71
CA HIS A 54 -3.96 -7.98 -27.08
C HIS A 54 -3.37 -7.29 -25.84
N THR A 55 -3.70 -6.01 -25.67
CA THR A 55 -3.31 -5.23 -24.48
C THR A 55 -4.27 -5.40 -23.31
N CYS A 56 -5.51 -5.80 -23.60
CA CYS A 56 -6.60 -6.00 -22.64
C CYS A 56 -7.00 -7.47 -22.59
N PRO A 57 -7.59 -7.94 -21.47
CA PRO A 57 -8.11 -9.30 -21.36
C PRO A 57 -9.24 -9.57 -22.35
N THR A 58 -9.33 -10.82 -22.80
CA THR A 58 -10.45 -11.28 -23.63
C THR A 58 -11.64 -11.56 -22.71
N LEU A 59 -12.60 -10.62 -22.66
CA LEU A 59 -13.83 -10.70 -21.88
C LEU A 59 -15.05 -10.61 -22.79
N THR A 60 -16.16 -11.18 -22.34
CA THR A 60 -17.48 -11.04 -22.98
C THR A 60 -18.05 -9.63 -22.79
N ASN A 61 -19.02 -9.24 -23.62
CA ASN A 61 -19.65 -7.91 -23.51
C ASN A 61 -20.31 -7.69 -22.14
N ASP A 62 -20.93 -8.71 -21.55
CA ASP A 62 -21.59 -8.60 -20.23
C ASP A 62 -20.58 -8.43 -19.09
N GLU A 63 -19.41 -9.08 -19.18
CA GLU A 63 -18.32 -8.89 -18.24
C GLU A 63 -17.72 -7.49 -18.37
N TRP A 64 -17.54 -7.01 -19.60
CA TRP A 64 -17.08 -5.66 -19.85
C TRP A 64 -18.00 -4.60 -19.25
N ILE A 65 -19.32 -4.79 -19.29
CA ILE A 65 -20.27 -3.87 -18.64
C ILE A 65 -20.02 -3.80 -17.13
N LYS A 66 -19.78 -4.95 -16.47
CA LYS A 66 -19.48 -4.99 -15.02
C LYS A 66 -18.15 -4.31 -14.69
N VAL A 67 -17.14 -4.51 -15.53
CA VAL A 67 -15.83 -3.85 -15.41
C VAL A 67 -15.96 -2.33 -15.59
N ASP A 68 -16.68 -1.89 -16.63
CA ASP A 68 -16.91 -0.48 -16.94
C ASP A 68 -17.61 0.23 -15.76
N VAL A 69 -18.66 -0.40 -15.18
CA VAL A 69 -19.32 0.12 -13.96
C VAL A 69 -18.35 0.20 -12.78
N SER A 70 -17.57 -0.85 -12.55
CA SER A 70 -16.62 -0.90 -11.42
C SER A 70 -15.54 0.18 -11.51
N TRP A 71 -15.06 0.51 -12.72
CA TRP A 71 -14.11 1.60 -12.92
C TRP A 71 -14.74 2.97 -12.78
N ASN A 72 -15.97 3.15 -13.25
CA ASN A 72 -16.73 4.38 -13.03
C ASN A 72 -16.85 4.67 -11.53
N ASP A 73 -17.29 3.68 -10.74
CA ASP A 73 -17.44 3.82 -9.29
C ASP A 73 -16.10 4.14 -8.61
N LEU A 74 -15.00 3.54 -9.07
CA LEU A 74 -13.66 3.81 -8.57
C LEU A 74 -13.21 5.25 -8.81
N ILE A 75 -13.46 5.79 -10.01
CA ILE A 75 -13.08 7.17 -10.37
C ILE A 75 -13.91 8.16 -9.57
N LEU A 76 -15.22 7.91 -9.44
CA LEU A 76 -16.11 8.76 -8.68
C LEU A 76 -15.80 8.78 -7.18
N ALA A 77 -15.52 7.62 -6.60
CA ALA A 77 -15.17 7.53 -5.18
C ALA A 77 -13.88 8.32 -4.85
N ASP A 78 -12.91 8.34 -5.77
CA ASP A 78 -11.71 9.17 -5.61
C ASP A 78 -12.03 10.66 -5.75
N TYR A 79 -12.91 11.03 -6.69
CA TYR A 79 -13.34 12.42 -6.88
C TYR A 79 -14.12 12.96 -5.67
N ASP A 80 -15.06 12.18 -5.13
CA ASP A 80 -15.81 12.52 -3.92
C ASP A 80 -14.85 12.74 -2.74
N LYS A 81 -13.92 11.81 -2.52
CA LYS A 81 -12.96 11.93 -1.42
C LYS A 81 -12.04 13.14 -1.54
N LYS A 82 -11.65 13.52 -2.77
CA LYS A 82 -10.75 14.68 -3.00
C LYS A 82 -11.46 16.01 -2.88
N ASN A 83 -12.70 16.09 -3.38
CA ASN A 83 -13.42 17.36 -3.50
C ASN A 83 -14.54 17.53 -2.47
N ASN A 84 -14.81 16.51 -1.65
CA ASN A 84 -15.95 16.43 -0.72
C ASN A 84 -17.29 16.71 -1.43
N VAL A 85 -17.49 16.11 -2.60
CA VAL A 85 -18.67 16.30 -3.46
C VAL A 85 -19.46 15.01 -3.55
N ASN A 86 -20.72 15.05 -3.12
CA ASN A 86 -21.64 13.92 -3.23
C ASN A 86 -21.89 13.55 -4.69
N VAL A 87 -21.41 12.37 -5.09
CA VAL A 87 -21.56 11.79 -6.43
C VAL A 87 -23.02 11.72 -6.89
N ALA A 88 -23.96 11.47 -5.97
CA ALA A 88 -25.39 11.37 -6.30
C ALA A 88 -26.00 12.70 -6.79
N SER A 89 -25.32 13.83 -6.55
CA SER A 89 -25.77 15.15 -7.00
C SER A 89 -25.23 15.55 -8.38
N LEU A 90 -24.39 14.72 -9.00
CA LEU A 90 -23.76 15.00 -10.28
C LEU A 90 -24.73 14.74 -11.44
N THR A 91 -24.75 15.67 -12.39
CA THR A 91 -25.40 15.51 -13.69
C THR A 91 -24.58 14.61 -14.61
N GLN A 92 -25.22 14.06 -15.64
CA GLN A 92 -24.54 13.22 -16.66
C GLN A 92 -23.41 13.96 -17.40
N SER A 93 -23.54 15.28 -17.58
CA SER A 93 -22.48 16.12 -18.15
C SER A 93 -21.28 16.22 -17.22
N GLU A 94 -21.50 16.49 -15.92
CA GLU A 94 -20.42 16.57 -14.92
C GLU A 94 -19.72 15.21 -14.76
N PHE A 95 -20.49 14.12 -14.78
CA PHE A 95 -19.96 12.76 -14.75
C PHE A 95 -18.97 12.50 -15.90
N ARG A 96 -19.37 12.86 -17.12
CA ARG A 96 -18.51 12.74 -18.31
C ARG A 96 -17.27 13.63 -18.19
N ASP A 97 -17.42 14.85 -17.70
CA ASP A 97 -16.33 15.82 -17.57
C ASP A 97 -15.28 15.35 -16.55
N ILE A 98 -15.70 14.71 -15.44
CA ILE A 98 -14.79 14.08 -14.45
C ILE A 98 -13.96 12.97 -15.10
N ILE A 99 -14.60 12.09 -15.88
CA ILE A 99 -13.92 10.97 -16.56
C ILE A 99 -12.93 11.50 -17.59
N LEU A 100 -13.31 12.53 -18.35
CA LEU A 100 -12.44 13.21 -19.31
C LEU A 100 -11.32 14.02 -18.63
N GLY A 101 -11.44 14.29 -17.33
CA GLY A 101 -10.43 15.00 -16.55
C GLY A 101 -10.51 16.52 -16.64
N MET A 102 -11.68 17.06 -16.94
CA MET A 102 -11.94 18.49 -16.89
C MET A 102 -12.17 18.94 -15.43
N GLU A 103 -11.73 20.15 -15.09
CA GLU A 103 -12.02 20.78 -13.80
C GLU A 103 -13.46 21.28 -13.81
N ILE A 104 -14.32 20.70 -12.96
CA ILE A 104 -15.67 21.23 -12.73
C ILE A 104 -15.54 22.43 -11.79
N SER A 105 -15.98 23.61 -12.24
CA SER A 105 -16.16 24.74 -11.35
C SER A 105 -17.28 24.41 -10.35
N VAL A 106 -16.92 24.31 -9.08
CA VAL A 106 -17.88 24.06 -8.00
C VAL A 106 -18.83 25.26 -7.91
N ALA A 107 -20.07 25.11 -8.37
CA ALA A 107 -21.17 26.04 -8.15
C ALA A 107 -22.38 25.24 -7.66
N SER A 108 -23.11 25.56 -6.58
CA SER A 108 -23.12 26.67 -5.63
C SER A 108 -23.69 26.14 -4.29
N ASP A 109 -23.44 26.83 -3.18
CA ASP A 109 -23.86 26.44 -1.81
C ASP A 109 -25.36 26.14 -1.63
N GLN A 110 -26.21 26.56 -2.57
CA GLN A 110 -27.64 26.23 -2.58
C GLN A 110 -27.94 24.73 -2.74
N ARG A 111 -27.09 23.96 -3.43
CA ARG A 111 -27.32 22.51 -3.61
C ARG A 111 -26.96 21.68 -2.37
N ARG A 112 -26.04 22.18 -1.51
CA ARG A 112 -25.69 21.54 -0.24
C ARG A 112 -26.87 21.45 0.72
N GLN A 113 -27.71 22.49 0.75
CA GLN A 113 -28.85 22.57 1.67
C GLN A 113 -29.97 21.58 1.32
N ILE A 114 -30.13 21.22 0.04
CA ILE A 114 -31.18 20.29 -0.41
C ILE A 114 -30.78 18.84 -0.09
N ALA A 115 -29.50 18.49 -0.26
CA ALA A 115 -28.98 17.16 0.07
C ALA A 115 -28.91 16.87 1.58
N GLU A 116 -28.85 17.90 2.42
CA GLU A 116 -28.81 17.77 3.87
C GLU A 116 -30.19 17.41 4.47
N ILE A 117 -31.27 17.78 3.78
CA ILE A 117 -32.66 17.44 4.13
C ILE A 117 -32.99 15.99 3.76
N GLU A 118 -32.40 15.45 2.69
CA GLU A 118 -32.61 14.05 2.27
C GLU A 118 -31.83 13.02 3.11
N LYS A 119 -30.80 13.45 3.86
CA LYS A 119 -29.93 12.61 4.71
C LYS A 119 -30.65 11.89 5.86
N GLN A 120 -31.89 12.25 6.19
CA GLN A 120 -32.63 11.56 7.26
C GLN A 120 -33.36 10.28 6.82
N SER A 121 -33.41 9.91 5.54
CA SER A 121 -34.33 8.84 5.08
C SER A 121 -33.73 7.58 4.45
N LYS A 122 -32.47 7.51 4.00
CA LYS A 122 -31.93 6.28 3.37
C LYS A 122 -30.42 6.09 3.56
N HIS A 123 -30.04 5.23 4.51
CA HIS A 123 -28.68 4.69 4.60
C HIS A 123 -28.67 3.27 4.05
N THR A 124 -28.08 3.03 2.87
CA THR A 124 -27.67 1.70 2.38
C THR A 124 -26.60 1.81 1.28
N SER A 125 -25.45 1.17 1.55
CA SER A 125 -24.49 0.52 0.62
C SER A 125 -23.48 1.31 -0.24
N GLN A 126 -22.19 1.08 0.03
CA GLN A 126 -21.16 0.40 -0.85
C GLN A 126 -19.74 0.83 -0.42
N LEU A 127 -18.65 0.06 -0.58
CA LEU A 127 -18.32 -1.36 -0.57
C LEU A 127 -16.77 -1.43 -0.60
N SER A 128 -16.17 -2.25 0.26
CA SER A 128 -14.97 -3.08 -0.04
C SER A 128 -14.51 -3.75 1.24
N GLY A 129 -15.40 -4.53 1.82
CA GLY A 129 -15.07 -5.54 2.80
C GLY A 129 -16.28 -6.45 2.96
N THR A 130 -16.04 -7.75 3.09
CA THR A 130 -17.13 -8.68 3.41
C THR A 130 -17.58 -8.32 4.83
N THR A 131 -18.74 -7.68 4.96
CA THR A 131 -19.37 -7.40 6.24
C THR A 131 -20.28 -8.55 6.60
N THR A 132 -19.91 -9.33 7.61
CA THR A 132 -20.80 -10.33 8.19
C THR A 132 -21.56 -9.67 9.34
N GLU A 133 -22.88 -9.58 9.20
CA GLU A 133 -23.76 -9.19 10.30
C GLU A 133 -24.18 -10.44 11.07
N THR A 134 -23.97 -10.44 12.38
CA THR A 134 -24.49 -11.47 13.29
C THR A 134 -25.24 -10.80 14.43
N VAL A 135 -26.33 -11.42 14.88
CA VAL A 135 -27.18 -10.88 15.95
C VAL A 135 -26.93 -11.70 17.21
N SER A 136 -26.56 -11.04 18.30
CA SER A 136 -26.41 -11.68 19.61
C SER A 136 -27.77 -12.13 20.14
N LYS A 137 -27.78 -13.11 21.06
CA LYS A 137 -29.01 -13.58 21.76
C LYS A 137 -29.77 -12.49 22.53
N HIS A 138 -29.23 -11.27 22.64
CA HIS A 138 -29.86 -10.10 23.27
C HIS A 138 -30.23 -8.98 22.28
N GLY A 139 -30.16 -9.25 20.97
CA GLY A 139 -30.59 -8.30 19.93
C GLY A 139 -29.51 -7.32 19.46
N ASP A 140 -28.31 -7.37 20.02
CA ASP A 140 -27.19 -6.53 19.59
C ASP A 140 -26.66 -6.97 18.22
N ARG A 141 -26.54 -6.00 17.30
CA ARG A 141 -25.99 -6.19 15.96
C ARG A 141 -24.48 -6.11 16.00
N ILE A 142 -23.79 -7.19 15.64
CA ILE A 142 -22.33 -7.23 15.47
C ILE A 142 -22.04 -7.18 13.97
N ILE A 143 -21.39 -6.10 13.53
CA ILE A 143 -20.96 -5.90 12.14
C ILE A 143 -19.46 -6.14 12.07
N THR A 144 -19.04 -7.24 11.42
CA THR A 144 -17.61 -7.55 11.23
C THR A 144 -17.20 -7.31 9.78
N ALA A 145 -16.33 -6.33 9.52
CA ALA A 145 -15.86 -5.97 8.18
C ALA A 145 -14.47 -6.55 7.87
N THR A 146 -14.36 -7.31 6.76
CA THR A 146 -13.09 -7.91 6.32
C THR A 146 -12.59 -7.24 5.03
N THR A 147 -11.51 -6.46 5.08
CA THR A 147 -10.87 -5.86 3.90
C THR A 147 -9.73 -6.75 3.38
N THR A 148 -9.81 -7.22 2.13
CA THR A 148 -8.78 -8.08 1.51
C THR A 148 -7.85 -7.23 0.65
N ILE A 149 -6.70 -6.79 1.19
CA ILE A 149 -5.65 -6.19 0.37
C ILE A 149 -4.64 -7.29 0.01
N SER A 150 -4.53 -7.63 -1.27
CA SER A 150 -3.72 -8.77 -1.74
C SER A 150 -2.21 -8.48 -1.71
N ALA A 151 -1.43 -9.40 -1.14
CA ALA A 151 0.03 -9.32 -1.08
C ALA A 151 0.73 -9.34 -2.47
N THR A 152 0.02 -9.76 -3.53
CA THR A 152 0.58 -9.93 -4.88
C THR A 152 1.11 -8.64 -5.53
N ASN A 153 0.62 -7.47 -5.10
CA ASN A 153 1.00 -6.18 -5.68
C ASN A 153 2.03 -5.38 -4.88
N LEU A 154 2.63 -5.94 -3.80
CA LEU A 154 3.64 -5.21 -3.00
C LEU A 154 4.84 -4.74 -3.83
N HIS A 155 5.18 -5.44 -4.90
CA HIS A 155 6.28 -5.05 -5.80
C HIS A 155 6.09 -3.65 -6.42
N LEU A 156 4.85 -3.20 -6.65
CA LEU A 156 4.55 -1.88 -7.22
C LEU A 156 4.90 -0.74 -6.24
N ARG A 157 4.81 -1.00 -4.94
CA ARG A 157 5.17 -0.05 -3.88
C ARG A 157 6.67 0.21 -3.81
N THR A 158 7.49 -0.56 -4.52
CA THR A 158 8.94 -0.34 -4.60
C THR A 158 9.37 0.68 -5.65
N ASN A 159 8.44 1.16 -6.49
CA ASN A 159 8.73 2.15 -7.53
C ASN A 159 9.00 3.53 -6.94
N HIS A 160 8.25 3.88 -5.90
CA HIS A 160 8.41 5.12 -5.15
C HIS A 160 8.67 4.73 -3.70
N ILE A 161 9.78 5.21 -3.15
CA ILE A 161 10.16 4.97 -1.76
C ILE A 161 10.49 6.33 -1.15
N TYR A 162 9.75 6.72 -0.12
CA TYR A 162 10.06 7.90 0.66
C TYR A 162 10.99 7.53 1.81
N VAL A 163 12.00 8.34 2.03
CA VAL A 163 12.92 8.20 3.17
C VAL A 163 12.79 9.47 3.98
N SER A 164 12.43 9.35 5.26
CA SER A 164 12.34 10.51 6.13
C SER A 164 13.72 11.13 6.33
N SER A 165 13.84 12.40 5.97
CA SER A 165 15.04 13.21 6.14
C SER A 165 14.81 14.23 7.25
N ASN A 166 14.83 13.77 8.50
CA ASN A 166 14.86 14.68 9.65
C ASN A 166 16.32 15.14 9.88
N ASP A 167 16.47 16.32 10.52
CA ASP A 167 17.74 17.04 10.72
C ASP A 167 18.95 16.13 10.93
N VAL A 168 19.78 16.04 9.88
CA VAL A 168 20.99 15.21 9.88
C VAL A 168 22.03 15.87 10.77
N LYS A 169 22.24 15.30 11.96
CA LYS A 169 23.36 15.72 12.83
C LYS A 169 24.69 15.39 12.15
N GLU A 170 25.60 16.36 12.07
CA GLU A 170 26.91 16.17 11.42
C GLU A 170 27.74 15.04 12.05
N THR A 171 27.58 14.82 13.35
CA THR A 171 28.27 13.80 14.16
C THR A 171 27.54 12.46 14.23
N GLY A 172 26.38 12.31 13.58
CA GLY A 172 25.58 11.08 13.62
C GLY A 172 26.10 9.99 12.68
N TYR A 173 25.94 8.72 13.10
CA TYR A 173 26.14 7.57 12.23
C TYR A 173 25.12 7.57 11.09
N ARG A 174 25.58 7.25 9.87
CA ARG A 174 24.77 7.14 8.66
C ARG A 174 24.68 5.70 8.22
N TYR A 175 23.48 5.24 7.89
CA TYR A 175 23.21 3.86 7.50
C TYR A 175 22.81 3.80 6.03
N ILE A 176 23.50 2.96 5.26
CA ILE A 176 23.27 2.77 3.83
C ILE A 176 22.53 1.45 3.65
N LEU A 177 21.28 1.51 3.20
CA LEU A 177 20.46 0.33 2.88
C LEU A 177 20.44 0.07 1.36
N PRO A 178 20.99 -1.05 0.88
CA PRO A 178 20.94 -1.40 -0.54
C PRO A 178 19.50 -1.56 -1.05
N LYS A 179 19.22 -0.96 -2.21
CA LYS A 179 17.88 -0.95 -2.81
C LYS A 179 17.36 -2.34 -3.16
N ASN A 180 18.24 -3.26 -3.57
CA ASN A 180 17.88 -4.65 -3.86
C ASN A 180 17.38 -5.41 -2.62
N ILE A 181 18.01 -5.19 -1.46
CA ILE A 181 17.61 -5.77 -0.18
C ILE A 181 16.23 -5.22 0.22
N LEU A 182 16.08 -3.89 0.20
CA LEU A 182 14.81 -3.23 0.52
C LEU A 182 13.67 -3.71 -0.38
N LYS A 183 13.90 -3.81 -1.69
CA LYS A 183 12.90 -4.33 -2.64
C LYS A 183 12.46 -5.74 -2.30
N ARG A 184 13.41 -6.65 -2.01
CA ARG A 184 13.09 -8.02 -1.63
C ARG A 184 12.31 -8.07 -0.33
N LEU A 185 12.70 -7.29 0.67
CA LEU A 185 12.00 -7.17 1.95
C LEU A 185 10.54 -6.78 1.74
N ILE A 186 10.30 -5.72 0.97
CA ILE A 186 8.93 -5.28 0.66
C ILE A 186 8.15 -6.39 -0.04
N ILE A 187 8.72 -7.06 -1.06
CA ILE A 187 8.02 -8.11 -1.82
C ILE A 187 7.62 -9.31 -0.95
N ILE A 188 8.45 -9.71 0.01
CA ILE A 188 8.17 -10.86 0.89
C ILE A 188 7.34 -10.49 2.13
N SER A 189 6.96 -9.21 2.26
CA SER A 189 6.19 -8.73 3.40
C SER A 189 4.68 -8.89 3.21
N HIS A 190 3.92 -8.59 4.27
CA HIS A 190 2.47 -8.67 4.27
C HIS A 190 1.85 -7.31 4.60
N LEU A 191 0.64 -7.05 4.10
CA LEU A 191 -0.05 -5.77 4.33
C LEU A 191 -0.75 -5.72 5.69
N HIS A 192 -1.23 -6.86 6.19
CA HIS A 192 -2.03 -6.91 7.43
C HIS A 192 -1.30 -7.54 8.61
N ALA A 193 -0.03 -7.91 8.44
CA ALA A 193 0.78 -8.50 9.49
C ALA A 193 2.17 -7.89 9.41
N GLN A 194 2.71 -7.48 10.54
CA GLN A 194 4.06 -6.93 10.57
C GLN A 194 5.07 -8.04 10.26
N VAL A 195 6.14 -7.73 9.54
CA VAL A 195 7.23 -8.67 9.29
C VAL A 195 8.49 -8.03 9.83
N ARG A 196 9.16 -8.69 10.77
CA ARG A 196 10.39 -8.20 11.37
C ARG A 196 11.59 -8.97 10.83
N GLN A 197 12.67 -8.30 10.58
CA GLN A 197 13.89 -8.90 10.05
C GLN A 197 15.06 -8.30 10.80
N SER A 198 15.95 -9.16 11.29
CA SER A 198 17.20 -8.70 11.87
C SER A 198 18.09 -8.22 10.73
N ILE A 199 18.67 -7.03 10.87
CA ILE A 199 19.61 -6.51 9.89
C ILE A 199 21.00 -6.71 10.44
N GLU A 200 21.86 -7.27 9.60
CA GLU A 200 23.27 -7.38 9.90
C GLU A 200 24.06 -6.40 9.04
N ILE A 201 24.88 -5.61 9.73
CA ILE A 201 25.65 -4.54 9.14
C ILE A 201 27.09 -4.99 9.03
N PHE A 202 27.67 -4.67 7.89
CA PHE A 202 29.11 -4.70 7.75
C PHE A 202 29.63 -3.30 8.03
N GLU A 203 30.36 -3.17 9.13
CA GLU A 203 31.06 -1.94 9.48
C GLU A 203 32.20 -1.75 8.47
N ASN A 204 32.09 -0.74 7.60
CA ASN A 204 33.19 -0.38 6.72
C ASN A 204 34.14 0.56 7.49
N ASN A 205 35.43 0.54 7.18
CA ASN A 205 36.53 1.17 7.95
C ASN A 205 36.41 2.69 8.25
N THR A 206 35.34 3.37 7.81
CA THR A 206 35.06 4.77 8.15
C THR A 206 34.01 4.85 9.26
N ASN A 207 34.42 5.31 10.44
CA ASN A 207 33.63 5.36 11.69
C ASN A 207 32.23 6.02 11.60
N LEU A 208 31.84 6.67 10.50
CA LEU A 208 30.55 7.36 10.36
C LEU A 208 29.55 6.69 9.42
N PHE A 209 29.99 5.80 8.52
CA PHE A 209 29.13 5.19 7.50
C PHE A 209 29.06 3.68 7.66
N ASN A 210 27.84 3.19 7.91
CA ASN A 210 27.55 1.79 8.14
C ASN A 210 26.74 1.23 6.97
N GLU A 211 27.28 0.24 6.25
CA GLU A 211 26.63 -0.37 5.11
C GLU A 211 25.90 -1.65 5.52
N ILE A 212 24.60 -1.72 5.22
CA ILE A 212 23.80 -2.92 5.43
C ILE A 212 24.10 -3.90 4.31
N ARG A 213 24.75 -5.03 4.63
CA ARG A 213 25.08 -6.05 3.62
C ARG A 213 24.14 -7.25 3.65
N CYS A 214 23.62 -7.59 4.82
CA CYS A 214 22.79 -8.76 4.99
C CYS A 214 21.55 -8.43 5.82
N VAL A 215 20.46 -9.12 5.51
CA VAL A 215 19.25 -9.13 6.32
C VAL A 215 18.91 -10.58 6.59
N VAL A 216 18.83 -10.92 7.86
CA VAL A 216 18.54 -12.28 8.30
C VAL A 216 17.07 -12.38 8.66
N LEU A 217 16.38 -13.23 7.91
CA LEU A 217 15.01 -13.62 8.20
C LEU A 217 15.04 -14.80 9.16
N THR A 218 14.69 -14.56 10.42
CA THR A 218 14.51 -15.63 11.40
C THR A 218 13.07 -16.15 11.39
N PRO A 219 12.84 -17.40 11.86
CA PRO A 219 11.48 -17.89 12.07
C PRO A 219 10.71 -16.93 12.97
N GLN A 220 9.53 -16.50 12.55
CA GLN A 220 8.73 -15.52 13.28
C GLN A 220 7.25 -15.72 12.96
N TRP A 221 6.41 -15.25 13.88
CA TRP A 221 4.98 -15.08 13.62
C TRP A 221 4.56 -13.70 14.10
N SER A 222 3.51 -13.15 13.49
CA SER A 222 3.14 -11.77 13.72
C SER A 222 1.64 -11.56 13.80
N THR A 223 1.31 -10.46 14.45
CA THR A 223 -0.01 -9.86 14.49
C THR A 223 0.01 -8.53 13.72
N ARG A 224 -1.09 -7.77 13.78
CA ARG A 224 -1.12 -6.40 13.24
C ARG A 224 -0.22 -5.44 14.01
N GLU A 225 -0.01 -5.69 15.29
CA GLU A 225 0.64 -4.76 16.21
C GLU A 225 2.05 -5.20 16.58
N SER A 226 2.29 -6.49 16.70
CA SER A 226 3.55 -7.04 17.20
C SER A 226 4.09 -8.18 16.36
N VAL A 227 5.41 -8.39 16.44
CA VAL A 227 6.11 -9.53 15.86
C VAL A 227 6.88 -10.28 16.94
N GLN A 228 6.69 -11.60 16.98
CA GLN A 228 7.37 -12.48 17.91
C GLN A 228 8.47 -13.25 17.18
N LEU A 229 9.68 -13.19 17.72
CA LEU A 229 10.86 -13.90 17.20
C LEU A 229 11.54 -14.68 18.32
N PRO A 230 12.26 -15.76 18.00
CA PRO A 230 13.14 -16.45 18.94
C PRO A 230 14.15 -15.48 19.56
N ASN A 231 14.46 -15.67 20.85
CA ASN A 231 15.46 -14.88 21.56
C ASN A 231 16.90 -15.17 21.09
N ILE A 232 17.11 -16.26 20.35
CA ILE A 232 18.42 -16.67 19.86
C ILE A 232 18.71 -15.92 18.55
N LEU A 233 19.77 -15.11 18.56
CA LEU A 233 20.26 -14.47 17.34
C LEU A 233 20.82 -15.51 16.37
N PRO A 234 20.59 -15.35 15.06
CA PRO A 234 21.19 -16.22 14.05
C PRO A 234 22.71 -16.03 14.06
N GLN A 235 23.46 -17.13 14.11
CA GLN A 235 24.93 -17.13 14.01
C GLN A 235 25.42 -18.15 12.96
N PRO A 236 25.03 -18.01 11.68
CA PRO A 236 25.58 -18.83 10.62
C PRO A 236 27.03 -18.44 10.32
N GLU A 237 27.79 -19.38 9.77
CA GLU A 237 29.23 -19.21 9.50
C GLU A 237 29.56 -18.00 8.62
N TYR A 238 28.68 -17.64 7.69
CA TYR A 238 28.85 -16.50 6.79
C TYR A 238 28.76 -15.12 7.47
N LEU A 239 28.35 -15.08 8.74
CA LEU A 239 28.16 -13.85 9.52
C LEU A 239 29.23 -13.64 10.60
N LYS A 240 30.26 -14.50 10.64
CA LYS A 240 31.37 -14.40 11.62
C LYS A 240 32.11 -13.07 11.57
N ASP A 241 32.23 -12.47 10.38
CA ASP A 241 32.91 -11.19 10.16
C ASP A 241 31.95 -9.98 10.20
N MET A 242 30.66 -10.20 10.49
CA MET A 242 29.63 -9.17 10.52
C MET A 242 29.19 -8.88 11.96
N LYS A 243 28.79 -7.64 12.22
CA LYS A 243 28.23 -7.26 13.53
C LYS A 243 26.72 -7.09 13.39
N PRO A 244 25.91 -7.87 14.12
CA PRO A 244 24.49 -7.62 14.20
C PRO A 244 24.30 -6.33 15.00
N LEU A 245 23.74 -5.31 14.36
CA LEU A 245 23.63 -3.98 14.95
C LEU A 245 22.18 -3.45 14.90
N HIS A 246 21.26 -4.08 14.15
CA HIS A 246 20.00 -3.45 13.78
C HIS A 246 18.86 -4.43 13.54
N TRP A 247 17.65 -3.90 13.48
CA TRP A 247 16.51 -4.62 12.94
C TRP A 247 15.58 -3.69 12.18
N ILE A 248 14.89 -4.25 11.19
CA ILE A 248 13.86 -3.59 10.39
C ILE A 248 12.56 -4.34 10.57
N HIS A 249 11.45 -3.62 10.58
CA HIS A 249 10.15 -4.27 10.46
C HIS A 249 9.22 -3.46 9.57
N THR A 250 8.21 -4.15 9.03
CA THR A 250 7.12 -3.51 8.32
C THR A 250 5.98 -3.16 9.24
N GLN A 251 5.31 -2.05 8.97
CA GLN A 251 4.11 -1.61 9.66
C GLN A 251 3.07 -1.10 8.65
N LEU A 252 1.79 -1.15 9.04
CA LEU A 252 0.69 -0.72 8.17
C LEU A 252 0.71 0.81 8.02
N ASP A 253 0.66 1.50 9.15
CA ASP A 253 0.53 2.95 9.21
C ASP A 253 1.88 3.61 9.48
N GLU A 254 2.08 4.79 8.89
CA GLU A 254 3.25 5.60 9.19
C GLU A 254 3.04 6.35 10.50
N LEU A 255 3.80 5.95 11.52
CA LEU A 255 3.79 6.63 12.82
C LEU A 255 4.74 7.84 12.83
N PRO A 256 4.42 8.89 13.62
CA PRO A 256 5.33 10.02 13.82
C PRO A 256 6.57 9.62 14.66
N GLN A 257 6.40 8.66 15.57
CA GLN A 257 7.43 8.18 16.49
C GLN A 257 7.40 6.65 16.58
N LEU A 258 8.44 6.06 17.16
CA LEU A 258 8.52 4.62 17.40
C LEU A 258 7.36 4.17 18.31
N SER A 259 6.78 3.00 18.05
CA SER A 259 5.70 2.47 18.89
C SER A 259 6.24 2.05 20.26
N SER A 260 5.39 2.05 21.30
CA SER A 260 5.79 1.58 22.64
C SER A 260 6.26 0.13 22.64
N GLN A 261 5.70 -0.70 21.75
CA GLN A 261 6.11 -2.10 21.58
C GLN A 261 7.51 -2.20 20.98
N ASP A 262 7.83 -1.40 19.98
CA ASP A 262 9.16 -1.36 19.36
C ASP A 262 10.21 -0.83 20.34
N ILE A 263 9.87 0.19 21.13
CA ILE A 263 10.72 0.74 22.21
C ILE A 263 11.07 -0.38 23.19
N THR A 264 10.05 -1.03 23.75
CA THR A 264 10.23 -2.12 24.73
C THR A 264 11.05 -3.28 24.15
N THR A 265 10.74 -3.66 22.92
CA THR A 265 11.40 -4.79 22.24
C THR A 265 12.86 -4.46 21.93
N HIS A 266 13.13 -3.24 21.50
CA HIS A 266 14.48 -2.78 21.22
C HIS A 266 15.32 -2.69 22.50
N ALA A 267 14.77 -2.10 23.56
CA ALA A 267 15.41 -2.02 24.87
C ALA A 267 15.73 -3.41 25.43
N LYS A 268 14.81 -4.36 25.31
CA LYS A 268 15.01 -5.75 25.74
C LYS A 268 16.17 -6.42 24.99
N ILE A 269 16.22 -6.29 23.67
CA ILE A 269 17.31 -6.86 22.85
C ILE A 269 18.66 -6.23 23.18
N MET A 270 18.70 -4.91 23.38
CA MET A 270 19.92 -4.22 23.79
C MET A 270 20.40 -4.65 25.18
N ASN A 271 19.49 -5.00 26.08
CA ASN A 271 19.81 -5.52 27.39
C ASN A 271 20.32 -6.97 27.34
N ASP A 272 19.68 -7.81 26.51
CA ASP A 272 20.03 -9.23 26.36
C ASP A 272 21.35 -9.43 25.58
N HIS A 273 21.76 -8.45 24.77
CA HIS A 273 22.99 -8.47 23.97
C HIS A 273 23.96 -7.34 24.32
N ALA A 274 24.67 -7.51 25.45
CA ALA A 274 25.65 -6.53 25.93
C ALA A 274 26.83 -6.25 24.96
N SER A 275 27.05 -7.11 23.96
CA SER A 275 28.06 -6.90 22.91
C SER A 275 27.67 -5.83 21.88
N TRP A 276 26.40 -5.40 21.85
CA TRP A 276 25.90 -4.42 20.90
C TRP A 276 26.24 -2.99 21.34
N ASP A 277 26.74 -2.17 20.41
CA ASP A 277 27.00 -0.76 20.67
C ASP A 277 25.69 0.03 20.65
N ARG A 278 25.29 0.53 21.82
CA ARG A 278 24.04 1.27 22.02
C ARG A 278 23.95 2.55 21.19
N GLU A 279 25.08 3.17 20.86
CA GLU A 279 25.11 4.38 20.05
C GLU A 279 24.96 4.09 18.55
N LYS A 280 25.35 2.88 18.13
CA LYS A 280 25.22 2.41 16.76
C LYS A 280 23.97 1.59 16.51
N THR A 281 23.21 1.19 17.53
CA THR A 281 22.01 0.36 17.34
C THR A 281 20.81 1.23 16.95
N ILE A 282 20.08 0.83 15.91
CA ILE A 282 18.88 1.53 15.38
C ILE A 282 17.74 0.56 15.07
N VAL A 283 16.54 1.12 14.97
CA VAL A 283 15.34 0.47 14.46
C VAL A 283 14.93 1.13 13.16
N ILE A 284 14.69 0.34 12.11
CA ILE A 284 14.14 0.84 10.85
C ILE A 284 12.68 0.40 10.73
N THR A 285 11.78 1.35 10.50
CA THR A 285 10.36 1.07 10.22
C THR A 285 10.10 1.26 8.72
N CYS A 286 9.47 0.28 8.08
CA CYS A 286 8.99 0.37 6.70
C CYS A 286 7.45 0.39 6.69
N SER A 287 6.86 1.54 6.37
CA SER A 287 5.41 1.74 6.44
C SER A 287 4.74 1.57 5.08
N PHE A 288 3.61 0.86 5.08
CA PHE A 288 2.82 0.53 3.89
C PHE A 288 1.51 1.35 3.84
N THR A 289 1.62 2.66 3.67
CA THR A 289 0.46 3.56 3.49
C THR A 289 -0.30 3.23 2.19
N SER A 290 -1.42 3.89 1.89
CA SER A 290 -2.19 3.65 0.64
C SER A 290 -1.45 3.99 -0.66
N GLY A 291 -0.15 4.31 -0.59
CA GLY A 291 0.70 4.67 -1.70
C GLY A 291 2.13 4.11 -1.59
N PRO A 292 3.16 4.89 -1.95
CA PRO A 292 4.57 4.51 -1.87
C PRO A 292 5.02 4.01 -0.48
N ALA A 293 6.01 3.12 -0.43
CA ALA A 293 6.58 2.70 0.86
C ALA A 293 7.36 3.85 1.51
N SER A 294 7.24 3.99 2.84
CA SER A 294 7.93 5.03 3.62
C SER A 294 8.92 4.39 4.60
N LEU A 295 10.15 4.91 4.67
CA LEU A 295 11.21 4.43 5.55
C LEU A 295 11.58 5.50 6.59
N LYS A 296 11.67 5.08 7.86
CA LYS A 296 12.21 5.87 8.96
C LYS A 296 13.20 5.04 9.78
N ALA A 297 14.23 5.71 10.29
CA ALA A 297 15.21 5.11 11.18
C ALA A 297 15.20 5.85 12.52
N TYR A 298 15.28 5.10 13.60
CA TYR A 298 15.16 5.59 14.96
C TYR A 298 16.28 5.03 15.84
N LYS A 299 16.77 5.86 16.75
CA LYS A 299 17.69 5.46 17.82
C LYS A 299 16.99 5.67 19.16
N LEU A 300 17.14 4.73 20.09
CA LEU A 300 16.66 4.89 21.46
C LEU A 300 17.52 5.95 22.18
N THR A 301 16.89 6.80 22.98
CA THR A 301 17.63 7.67 23.92
C THR A 301 17.92 6.89 25.20
N PRO A 302 18.90 7.30 26.03
CA PRO A 302 19.15 6.64 27.31
C PRO A 302 17.97 6.63 28.30
N ALA A 303 16.99 7.51 28.10
CA ALA A 303 15.79 7.58 28.92
C ALA A 303 14.67 6.64 28.46
N GLY A 304 14.67 6.25 27.18
CA GLY A 304 13.74 5.26 26.61
C GLY A 304 14.27 3.85 26.80
#